data_AF-A0AAE1GEM2-F1
#
_entry.id   AF-A0AAE1GEM2-F1
#
_cell.length_a   1.000
_cell.length_b   1.000
_cell.length_c   1.000
_cell.angle_alpha   90.00
_cell.angle_beta   90.00
_cell.angle_gamma   90.00
#
_symmetry.space_group_name_H-M   'P 1'
#
loop_
_entity.id
_entity.type
_entity.pdbx_description
1 polymer ?
#
loop_
_entity_poly.entity_id
_entity_poly.type
_entity_poly.pdbx_seq_one_letter_code
_entity_poly.pdbx_strand_id
1 'polypeptide(L)'
;MYNQLSDVTAGGRTSFPNAGVSAPPVRGSAVFWYNTKLNGQPNHQSLHGGCPVLMGEKWVANKWIRENANFLRRPCTTDNNQ
;
A
#
# COMPACT_ATOMS: atom_id res chain seq x y z
N MET A 1 -1.17 -4.00 2.52
CA MET A 1 -0.09 -4.66 1.77
C MET A 1 -0.66 -5.29 0.52
N TYR A 2 0.01 -5.10 -0.62
CA TYR A 2 -0.31 -5.77 -1.89
C TYR A 2 0.84 -6.68 -2.29
N ASN A 3 0.55 -7.94 -2.58
CA ASN A 3 1.48 -8.88 -3.18
C ASN A 3 1.17 -8.98 -4.68
N GLN A 4 2.18 -8.83 -5.54
CA GLN A 4 2.05 -8.85 -6.99
C GLN A 4 2.31 -10.29 -7.49
N LEU A 5 1.33 -10.90 -8.16
CA LEU A 5 1.37 -12.32 -8.51
C LEU A 5 1.67 -12.58 -9.99
N SER A 6 1.53 -11.56 -10.84
CA SER A 6 1.86 -11.62 -12.25
C SER A 6 2.81 -10.50 -12.65
N ASP A 7 3.64 -10.78 -13.66
CA ASP A 7 4.31 -9.72 -14.42
C ASP A 7 3.30 -9.13 -15.39
N VAL A 8 3.26 -7.81 -15.48
CA VAL A 8 2.36 -7.09 -16.39
C VAL A 8 3.18 -6.52 -17.53
N THR A 9 2.76 -6.78 -18.77
CA THR A 9 3.50 -6.33 -19.95
C THR A 9 3.53 -4.81 -20.06
N ALA A 10 2.41 -4.12 -19.78
CA ALA A 10 2.38 -2.66 -19.71
C ALA A 10 1.26 -2.14 -18.79
N GLY A 11 1.52 -1.04 -18.07
CA GLY A 11 0.57 -0.41 -17.15
C GLY A 11 0.52 -1.09 -15.77
N GLY A 12 -0.62 -1.01 -15.08
CA GLY A 12 -0.87 -1.79 -13.87
C GLY A 12 -0.10 -1.35 -12.62
N ARG A 13 0.53 -0.17 -12.58
CA ARG A 13 1.25 0.33 -11.40
C ARG A 13 0.30 0.51 -10.20
N THR A 14 0.81 0.34 -8.99
CA THR A 14 0.12 0.83 -7.78
C THR A 14 0.60 2.25 -7.52
N SER A 15 -0.30 3.23 -7.64
CA SER A 15 0.01 4.66 -7.53
C SER A 15 -0.43 5.22 -6.19
N PHE A 16 0.39 6.09 -5.59
CA PHE A 16 0.11 6.87 -4.38
C PHE A 16 0.15 8.36 -4.74
N PRO A 17 -0.95 8.95 -5.23
CA PRO A 17 -0.94 10.31 -5.79
C PRO A 17 -0.49 11.36 -4.77
N ASN A 18 -0.94 11.27 -3.52
CA ASN A 18 -0.60 12.24 -2.48
C ASN A 18 0.87 12.16 -2.03
N ALA A 19 1.51 11.00 -2.20
CA ALA A 19 2.92 10.79 -1.89
C ALA A 19 3.84 10.99 -3.11
N GLY A 20 3.28 11.16 -4.32
CA GLY A 20 4.05 11.34 -5.55
C GLY A 20 4.85 10.10 -5.99
N VAL A 21 4.51 8.91 -5.48
CA VAL A 21 5.24 7.66 -5.77
C VAL A 21 4.34 6.60 -6.39
N SER A 22 4.95 5.69 -7.16
CA SER A 22 4.23 4.53 -7.71
C SER A 22 5.13 3.31 -7.80
N ALA A 23 4.56 2.13 -7.57
CA ALA A 23 5.26 0.86 -7.64
C ALA A 23 4.83 0.06 -8.88
N PRO A 24 5.78 -0.45 -9.70
CA PRO A 24 5.45 -1.35 -10.79
C PRO A 24 4.96 -2.72 -10.25
N PRO A 25 4.09 -3.42 -11.00
CA PRO A 25 3.77 -4.82 -10.70
C PRO A 25 4.97 -5.69 -11.11
N VAL A 26 5.66 -6.26 -10.13
CA VAL A 26 6.76 -7.23 -10.35
C VAL A 26 6.37 -8.53 -9.66
N ARG A 27 6.30 -9.65 -10.39
CA ARG A 27 5.88 -10.93 -9.80
C ARG A 27 6.72 -11.27 -8.57
N GLY A 28 6.04 -11.68 -7.49
CA GLY A 28 6.65 -12.05 -6.21
C GLY A 28 7.04 -10.87 -5.31
N SER A 29 6.91 -9.63 -5.79
CA SER A 29 7.16 -8.44 -4.98
C SER A 29 5.93 -8.04 -4.15
N ALA A 30 6.17 -7.31 -3.06
CA ALA A 30 5.10 -6.73 -2.25
C ALA A 30 5.33 -5.24 -1.98
N VAL A 31 4.23 -4.51 -1.93
CA VAL A 31 4.21 -3.10 -1.49
C VAL A 31 3.50 -3.04 -0.14
N PHE A 32 4.15 -2.39 0.82
CA PHE A 32 3.66 -2.22 2.18
C PHE A 32 3.59 -0.74 2.55
N TRP A 33 2.53 -0.35 3.26
CA TRP A 33 2.32 1.01 3.75
C TRP A 33 1.37 0.99 4.96
N TYR A 34 1.33 2.10 5.69
CA TYR A 34 0.42 2.33 6.80
C TYR A 34 -0.72 3.25 6.40
N ASN A 35 -1.97 2.82 6.64
CA ASN A 35 -3.17 3.65 6.44
C ASN A 35 -3.45 4.60 7.62
N THR A 36 -2.80 4.37 8.77
CA THR A 36 -2.93 5.20 9.97
C THR A 36 -1.56 5.68 10.42
N LYS A 37 -1.53 6.90 10.95
CA LYS A 37 -0.41 7.46 11.71
C LYS A 37 -0.25 6.74 13.05
N LEU A 38 0.81 7.05 13.79
CA LEU A 38 1.04 6.45 15.11
C LEU A 38 0.02 6.90 16.16
N ASN A 39 -0.66 8.02 15.93
CA ASN A 39 -1.77 8.50 16.74
C ASN A 39 -3.13 7.91 16.35
N GLY A 40 -3.16 6.91 15.45
CA GLY A 40 -4.39 6.26 14.97
C GLY A 40 -5.17 7.06 13.91
N GLN A 41 -4.80 8.31 13.63
CA GLN A 41 -5.47 9.12 12.61
C GLN A 41 -5.18 8.61 11.19
N PRO A 42 -6.11 8.81 10.22
CA PRO A 42 -5.87 8.44 8.83
C PRO A 42 -4.60 9.09 8.25
N ASN A 43 -3.79 8.31 7.56
CA ASN A 43 -2.65 8.83 6.80
C ASN A 43 -3.10 9.17 5.37
N HIS A 44 -3.36 10.44 5.07
CA HIS A 44 -3.80 10.85 3.73
C HIS A 44 -2.74 10.62 2.64
N GLN A 45 -1.45 10.49 2.96
CA GLN A 45 -0.42 10.13 1.99
C GLN A 45 -0.57 8.69 1.49
N SER A 46 -1.30 7.84 2.24
CA SER A 46 -1.52 6.45 1.87
C SER A 46 -2.67 6.24 0.88
N LEU A 47 -3.30 7.32 0.38
CA LEU A 47 -4.27 7.20 -0.70
C LEU A 47 -3.61 6.51 -1.87
N HIS A 48 -4.22 5.42 -2.36
CA HIS A 48 -3.63 4.61 -3.43
C HIS A 48 -4.69 4.00 -4.34
N GLY A 49 -4.27 3.63 -5.54
CA GLY A 49 -5.08 2.92 -6.51
C GLY A 49 -4.24 2.14 -7.51
N GLY A 50 -4.89 1.26 -8.25
CA GLY A 50 -4.29 0.59 -9.41
C GLY A 50 -4.45 1.44 -10.66
N CYS A 51 -3.35 1.74 -11.35
CA CYS A 51 -3.41 2.28 -12.70
C CYS A 51 -3.96 1.22 -13.68
N PRO A 52 -4.61 1.63 -14.78
CA PRO A 52 -5.07 0.71 -15.81
C PRO A 52 -3.96 -0.22 -16.32
N VAL A 53 -4.30 -1.49 -16.55
CA VAL A 53 -3.44 -2.41 -17.29
C VAL A 53 -3.61 -2.10 -18.76
N LEU A 54 -2.51 -1.77 -19.44
CA LEU A 54 -2.53 -1.43 -20.86
C LEU A 54 -2.33 -2.67 -21.73
N MET A 55 -1.58 -3.66 -21.23
CA MET A 55 -1.34 -4.93 -21.92
C MET A 55 -1.04 -6.04 -20.90
N GLY A 56 -1.69 -7.20 -21.07
CA GLY A 56 -1.57 -8.36 -20.18
C GLY A 56 -2.63 -8.36 -19.08
N GLU A 57 -2.31 -9.00 -17.95
CA GLU A 57 -3.20 -9.15 -16.79
C GLU A 57 -2.47 -8.93 -15.47
N LYS A 58 -3.15 -8.31 -14.50
CA LYS A 58 -2.59 -8.03 -13.17
C LYS A 58 -3.33 -8.82 -12.11
N TRP A 59 -2.62 -9.72 -11.45
CA TRP A 59 -3.10 -10.47 -10.29
C TRP A 59 -2.42 -9.96 -9.02
N VAL A 60 -3.23 -9.65 -7.99
CA VAL A 60 -2.73 -9.19 -6.68
C VAL A 60 -3.43 -9.89 -5.53
N ALA A 61 -2.71 -10.05 -4.43
CA ALA A 61 -3.29 -10.45 -3.15
C ALA A 61 -3.16 -9.32 -2.12
N ASN A 62 -4.27 -8.99 -1.46
CA ASN A 62 -4.33 -7.92 -0.48
C ASN A 62 -4.34 -8.50 0.93
N LYS A 63 -3.43 -8.01 1.79
CA LYS A 63 -3.47 -8.29 3.23
C LYS A 63 -3.68 -7.01 4.00
N TRP A 64 -4.79 -6.96 4.74
CA TRP A 64 -5.08 -5.92 5.72
C TRP A 64 -4.69 -6.39 7.11
N ILE A 65 -3.93 -5.56 7.81
CA ILE A 65 -3.45 -5.78 9.17
C ILE A 65 -4.10 -4.70 10.04
N ARG A 66 -4.80 -5.09 11.09
CA ARG A 66 -5.55 -4.16 11.97
C ARG A 66 -4.70 -3.76 13.17
N GLU A 67 -4.84 -2.51 13.59
CA GLU A 67 -4.07 -1.90 14.69
C GLU A 67 -4.30 -2.58 16.05
N ASN A 68 -5.56 -2.86 16.40
CA ASN A 68 -5.92 -3.45 17.70
C ASN A 68 -5.22 -4.78 18.01
N ALA A 69 -4.78 -5.54 17.00
CA ALA A 69 -4.05 -6.79 17.18
C ALA A 69 -2.52 -6.62 17.18
N ASN A 70 -2.03 -5.39 17.08
CA ASN A 70 -0.61 -5.06 16.89
C ASN A 70 -0.06 -4.01 17.87
N PHE A 71 -0.79 -3.68 18.93
CA PHE A 71 -0.40 -2.64 19.91
C PHE A 71 0.99 -2.86 20.54
N LEU A 72 1.41 -4.12 20.74
CA LEU A 72 2.75 -4.44 21.25
C LEU A 72 3.86 -4.27 20.20
N ARG A 73 3.52 -4.37 18.91
CA ARG A 73 4.49 -4.29 17.80
C ARG A 73 4.59 -2.88 17.21
N ARG A 74 3.57 -2.05 17.42
CA ARG A 74 3.50 -0.66 16.98
C ARG A 74 2.84 0.18 18.08
N PRO A 75 3.62 0.72 19.03
CA PRO A 75 3.10 1.56 20.09
C PRO A 75 2.45 2.82 19.53
N CYS A 76 1.33 3.25 20.12
CA CYS A 76 0.66 4.48 19.73
C CYS A 76 1.34 5.71 20.36
N THR A 77 1.24 6.87 19.73
CA THR A 77 1.74 8.16 20.24
C THR A 77 0.65 9.24 20.18
N THR A 78 0.79 10.30 20.96
CA THR A 78 -0.07 11.49 20.88
C THR A 78 0.43 12.54 19.88
N ASP A 79 1.62 12.35 19.30
CA ASP A 79 2.18 13.24 18.29
C ASP A 79 1.40 13.14 16.97
N ASN A 80 0.97 14.29 16.45
CA ASN A 80 0.21 14.40 15.22
C ASN A 80 1.10 14.48 13.95
N ASN A 81 2.40 14.68 14.14
CA ASN A 81 3.37 14.86 13.06
C ASN A 81 4.10 13.57 12.65
N GLN A 82 3.76 12.43 13.25
CA GLN A 82 4.27 11.09 12.93
C GLN A 82 3.15 10.16 12.47
#